data_AF-A0A4Y7SRH5-F1
#
_entry.id   AF-A0A4Y7SRH5-F1
#
_cell.length_a   1.000
_cell.length_b   1.000
_cell.length_c   1.000
_cell.angle_alpha   90.00
_cell.angle_beta   90.00
_cell.angle_gamma   90.00
#
_symmetry.space_group_name_H-M   'P 1'
#
loop_
_entity.id
_entity.type
_entity.pdbx_description
1 polymer ?
#
loop_
_entity_poly.entity_id
_entity_poly.type
_entity_poly.pdbx_seq_one_letter_code
_entity_poly.pdbx_strand_id
1 'polypeptide(L)'
;MKEALNAGARKVNALETVRLALPGLNACSIPDGLGDDQEVITTALTSLTLVSHVLLGVAQRPNNRQKAEIANAIIPLSGQICGWIRWNLTNAIQASFGAEEIREACINYTKALLLLADLHPSIVDSFLLTEDFLDIVFTVWTMADIESNDDPLFFMDCAGRGGDPILGLLRKIIAHPEPRDALLAYVEDRNIELFVVATVHRALRQNPAYNGFPPAVNLYARDLINFLAQMLESPSPRLRARLVKANYLTEFGLLLNDTSLAL
;
A
#
# COMPACT_ATOMS: atom_id res chain seq x y z
N MET A 1 12.71 10.01 43.22
CA MET A 1 11.41 10.30 42.54
C MET A 1 11.51 10.28 41.01
N LYS A 2 12.61 10.73 40.38
CA LYS A 2 12.88 10.51 38.95
C LYS A 2 13.23 9.06 38.56
N GLU A 3 13.72 8.25 39.50
CA GLU A 3 14.04 6.83 39.24
C GLU A 3 12.81 5.91 39.25
N ALA A 4 11.72 6.31 39.92
CA ALA A 4 10.47 5.55 39.93
C ALA A 4 9.64 5.72 38.64
N LEU A 5 9.86 6.80 37.89
CA LEU A 5 9.24 7.02 36.57
C LEU A 5 9.95 6.26 35.44
N ASN A 6 11.22 5.87 35.63
CA ASN A 6 11.94 5.00 34.70
C ASN A 6 11.73 3.50 34.94
N ALA A 7 11.11 3.12 36.06
CA ALA A 7 10.81 1.72 36.42
C ALA A 7 9.48 1.20 35.82
N GLY A 8 8.66 2.07 35.22
CA GLY A 8 7.32 1.75 34.71
C GLY A 8 7.22 1.58 33.19
N ALA A 9 8.25 1.95 32.42
CA ALA A 9 8.30 1.64 30.99
C ALA A 9 8.64 0.16 30.81
N ARG A 10 7.67 -0.73 31.09
CA ARG A 10 7.73 -2.11 30.62
C ARG A 10 8.17 -2.03 29.16
N LYS A 11 9.32 -2.63 28.81
CA LYS A 11 9.65 -2.90 27.42
C LYS A 11 8.50 -3.75 26.89
N VAL A 12 7.51 -3.10 26.27
CA VAL A 12 6.42 -3.78 25.61
C VAL A 12 7.08 -4.71 24.61
N ASN A 13 6.98 -6.01 24.86
CA ASN A 13 7.62 -7.02 24.02
C ASN A 13 6.84 -7.04 22.70
N ALA A 14 7.42 -6.41 21.66
CA ALA A 14 6.78 -6.27 20.36
C ALA A 14 6.24 -7.60 19.82
N LEU A 15 6.95 -8.71 20.03
CA LEU A 15 6.51 -10.03 19.60
C LEU A 15 5.26 -10.50 20.37
N GLU A 16 5.23 -10.32 21.69
CA GLU A 16 4.06 -10.67 22.51
C GLU A 16 2.86 -9.80 22.14
N THR A 17 3.05 -8.50 21.91
CA THR A 17 1.97 -7.60 21.49
C THR A 17 1.40 -7.99 20.14
N VAL A 18 2.25 -8.34 19.17
CA VAL A 18 1.80 -8.87 17.88
C VAL A 18 1.01 -10.16 18.10
N ARG A 19 1.55 -11.12 18.86
CA ARG A 19 0.87 -12.39 19.15
C ARG A 19 -0.48 -12.22 19.84
N LEU A 20 -0.65 -11.20 20.68
CA LEU A 20 -1.91 -10.87 21.33
C LEU A 20 -2.91 -10.18 20.39
N ALA A 21 -2.42 -9.41 19.41
CA ALA A 21 -3.26 -8.72 18.43
C ALA A 21 -3.79 -9.67 17.34
N LEU A 22 -2.95 -10.60 16.89
CA LEU A 22 -3.23 -11.49 15.76
C LEU A 22 -4.55 -12.31 15.88
N PRO A 23 -4.95 -12.84 17.05
CA PRO A 23 -6.24 -13.53 17.20
C PRO A 23 -7.47 -12.70 16.82
N GLY A 24 -7.39 -11.37 16.92
CA GLY A 24 -8.48 -10.48 16.50
C GLY A 24 -8.66 -10.39 14.98
N LEU A 25 -7.74 -10.98 14.19
CA LEU A 25 -7.80 -11.04 12.73
C LEU A 25 -8.29 -12.41 12.24
N ASN A 26 -9.20 -13.05 12.95
CA ASN A 26 -9.66 -14.38 12.55
C ASN A 26 -10.40 -14.34 11.19
N ALA A 27 -10.06 -15.22 10.24
CA ALA A 27 -10.71 -15.31 8.93
C ALA A 27 -12.17 -15.75 9.07
N CYS A 28 -12.46 -16.65 10.00
CA CYS A 28 -13.82 -17.14 10.24
C CYS A 28 -14.74 -16.06 10.84
N SER A 29 -14.19 -14.88 11.14
CA SER A 29 -14.92 -13.75 11.70
C SER A 29 -15.10 -12.61 10.69
N ILE A 30 -14.60 -12.75 9.44
CA ILE A 30 -14.87 -11.80 8.38
C ILE A 30 -16.36 -11.92 8.01
N PRO A 31 -17.16 -10.84 8.11
CA PRO A 31 -18.59 -10.94 7.83
C PRO A 31 -18.91 -11.14 6.35
N ASP A 32 -20.05 -11.76 6.05
CA ASP A 32 -20.51 -11.96 4.67
C ASP A 32 -21.15 -10.68 4.07
N GLY A 33 -21.56 -9.71 4.89
CA GLY A 33 -22.25 -8.49 4.42
C GLY A 33 -22.08 -7.24 5.29
N LEU A 34 -22.72 -6.15 4.85
CA LEU A 34 -22.76 -4.86 5.55
C LEU A 34 -23.72 -4.94 6.75
N GLY A 35 -23.23 -4.62 7.95
CA GLY A 35 -24.05 -4.49 9.17
C GLY A 35 -23.89 -5.60 10.21
N ASP A 36 -23.01 -6.57 9.97
CA ASP A 36 -22.74 -7.65 10.89
C ASP A 36 -21.71 -7.26 11.97
N ASP A 37 -22.01 -7.66 13.21
CA ASP A 37 -21.18 -7.62 14.41
C ASP A 37 -20.10 -6.50 14.50
N GLN A 38 -20.56 -5.31 14.87
CA GLN A 38 -19.71 -4.13 15.09
C GLN A 38 -18.55 -4.39 16.06
N GLU A 39 -18.71 -5.31 17.03
CA GLU A 39 -17.67 -5.67 17.98
C GLU A 39 -16.52 -6.40 17.29
N VAL A 40 -16.85 -7.34 16.40
CA VAL A 40 -15.86 -8.09 15.60
C VAL A 40 -15.10 -7.16 14.66
N ILE A 41 -15.80 -6.26 13.96
CA ILE A 41 -15.17 -5.25 13.09
C ILE A 41 -14.21 -4.38 13.92
N THR A 42 -14.68 -3.85 15.05
CA THR A 42 -13.87 -2.99 15.93
C THR A 42 -12.64 -3.73 16.45
N THR A 43 -12.78 -5.01 16.79
CA THR A 43 -11.69 -5.86 17.24
C THR A 43 -10.64 -6.05 16.14
N ALA A 44 -11.06 -6.40 14.93
CA ALA A 44 -10.14 -6.59 13.80
C ALA A 44 -9.38 -5.30 13.46
N LEU A 45 -10.07 -4.16 13.42
CA LEU A 45 -9.44 -2.86 13.15
C LEU A 45 -8.45 -2.45 14.26
N THR A 46 -8.82 -2.70 15.52
CA THR A 46 -7.93 -2.45 16.67
C THR A 46 -6.69 -3.34 16.58
N SER A 47 -6.86 -4.61 16.21
CA SER A 47 -5.75 -5.54 15.98
C SER A 47 -4.82 -5.12 14.86
N LEU A 48 -5.35 -4.75 13.68
CA LEU A 48 -4.54 -4.23 12.56
C LEU A 48 -3.79 -2.95 12.96
N THR A 49 -4.46 -2.06 13.67
CA THR A 49 -3.88 -0.79 14.15
C THR A 49 -2.75 -1.07 15.14
N LEU A 50 -2.96 -1.98 16.10
CA LEU A 50 -1.95 -2.34 17.09
C LEU A 50 -0.73 -3.00 16.45
N VAL A 51 -0.93 -3.93 15.51
CA VAL A 51 0.15 -4.53 14.72
C VAL A 51 0.94 -3.45 14.00
N SER A 52 0.26 -2.55 13.27
CA SER A 52 0.90 -1.47 12.52
C SER A 52 1.74 -0.55 13.41
N HIS A 53 1.24 -0.18 14.59
CA HIS A 53 1.98 0.63 15.57
C HIS A 53 3.24 -0.08 16.08
N VAL A 54 3.14 -1.38 16.38
CA VAL A 54 4.30 -2.17 16.80
C VAL A 54 5.33 -2.25 15.70
N LEU A 55 4.90 -2.50 14.46
CA LEU A 55 5.80 -2.57 13.30
C LEU A 55 6.51 -1.25 13.04
N LEU A 56 5.83 -0.12 13.17
CA LEU A 56 6.45 1.20 13.05
C LEU A 56 7.59 1.39 14.07
N GLY A 57 7.38 0.95 15.31
CA GLY A 57 8.40 0.98 16.36
C GLY A 57 9.54 -0.02 16.18
N VAL A 58 9.29 -1.14 15.51
CA VAL A 58 10.28 -2.19 15.23
C VAL A 58 11.10 -1.88 13.97
N ALA A 59 10.49 -1.29 12.94
CA ALA A 59 11.13 -0.95 11.67
C ALA A 59 12.38 -0.08 11.87
N GLN A 60 12.30 0.88 12.79
CA GLN A 60 13.37 1.82 13.15
C GLN A 60 14.52 1.18 13.95
N ARG A 61 14.39 -0.07 14.39
CA ARG A 61 15.40 -0.75 15.23
C ARG A 61 16.27 -1.69 14.38
N PRO A 62 17.59 -1.76 14.60
CA PRO A 62 18.49 -2.66 13.86
C PRO A 62 18.41 -4.14 14.28
N ASN A 63 17.31 -4.58 14.92
CA ASN A 63 17.19 -5.92 15.45
C ASN A 63 16.53 -6.88 14.45
N ASN A 64 17.32 -7.41 13.52
CA ASN A 64 16.84 -8.32 12.46
C ASN A 64 16.24 -9.62 13.02
N ARG A 65 16.71 -10.12 14.16
CA ARG A 65 16.17 -11.32 14.79
C ARG A 65 14.72 -11.10 15.24
N GLN A 66 14.46 -9.99 15.93
CA GLN A 66 13.10 -9.64 16.36
C GLN A 66 12.17 -9.43 15.16
N LYS A 67 12.66 -8.80 14.08
CA LYS A 67 11.90 -8.64 12.83
C LYS A 67 11.51 -9.99 12.23
N ALA A 68 12.45 -10.93 12.15
CA ALA A 68 12.19 -12.29 11.66
C ALA A 68 11.21 -13.07 12.56
N GLU A 69 11.33 -12.96 13.89
CA GLU A 69 10.39 -13.60 14.83
C GLU A 69 8.96 -13.07 14.68
N ILE A 70 8.81 -11.76 14.48
CA ILE A 70 7.51 -11.13 14.22
C ILE A 70 6.98 -11.55 12.84
N ALA A 71 7.83 -11.57 11.81
CA ALA A 71 7.43 -12.02 10.48
C ALA A 71 6.93 -13.47 10.50
N ASN A 72 7.61 -14.37 11.21
CA ASN A 72 7.17 -15.76 11.37
C ASN A 72 5.81 -15.89 12.08
N ALA A 73 5.43 -14.93 12.93
CA ALA A 73 4.10 -14.91 13.53
C ALA A 73 3.01 -14.40 12.57
N ILE A 74 3.38 -13.51 11.63
CA ILE A 74 2.46 -12.86 10.69
C ILE A 74 2.21 -13.73 9.44
N ILE A 75 3.24 -14.37 8.91
CA ILE A 75 3.18 -15.14 7.66
C ILE A 75 2.03 -16.16 7.62
N PRO A 76 1.75 -16.95 8.67
CA PRO A 76 0.64 -17.91 8.66
C PRO A 76 -0.76 -17.27 8.58
N LEU A 77 -0.86 -15.96 8.82
CA LEU A 77 -2.09 -15.20 8.88
C LEU A 77 -2.20 -14.20 7.72
N SER A 78 -1.39 -14.35 6.67
CA SER A 78 -1.41 -13.48 5.48
C SER A 78 -2.80 -13.38 4.88
N GLY A 79 -3.46 -14.52 4.62
CA GLY A 79 -4.80 -14.55 4.05
C GLY A 79 -5.85 -13.85 4.93
N GLN A 80 -5.68 -13.91 6.25
CA GLN A 80 -6.57 -13.24 7.19
C GLN A 80 -6.40 -11.73 7.20
N ILE A 81 -5.14 -11.27 7.22
CA ILE A 81 -4.80 -9.85 7.17
C ILE A 81 -5.30 -9.25 5.85
N CYS A 82 -5.02 -9.91 4.73
CA CYS A 82 -5.48 -9.47 3.42
C CYS A 82 -7.01 -9.54 3.32
N GLY A 83 -7.66 -10.61 3.77
CA GLY A 83 -9.12 -10.72 3.77
C GLY A 83 -9.80 -9.59 4.55
N TRP A 84 -9.33 -9.29 5.77
CA TRP A 84 -9.86 -8.18 6.57
C TRP A 84 -9.66 -6.82 5.90
N ILE A 85 -8.49 -6.56 5.30
CA ILE A 85 -8.24 -5.31 4.58
C ILE A 85 -9.14 -5.19 3.35
N ARG A 86 -9.26 -6.26 2.55
CA ARG A 86 -10.11 -6.30 1.36
C ARG A 86 -11.57 -6.06 1.71
N TRP A 87 -12.07 -6.75 2.75
CA TRP A 87 -13.43 -6.59 3.22
C TRP A 87 -13.70 -5.13 3.63
N ASN A 88 -12.81 -4.53 4.42
CA ASN A 88 -12.96 -3.15 4.86
C ASN A 88 -12.93 -2.15 3.69
N LEU A 89 -12.02 -2.33 2.72
CA LEU A 89 -11.97 -1.49 1.52
C LEU A 89 -13.25 -1.62 0.70
N THR A 90 -13.71 -2.85 0.46
CA THR A 90 -14.93 -3.13 -0.30
C THR A 90 -16.14 -2.46 0.36
N ASN A 91 -16.26 -2.56 1.69
CA ASN A 91 -17.37 -1.95 2.41
C ASN A 91 -17.27 -0.43 2.49
N ALA A 92 -16.07 0.14 2.61
CA ALA A 92 -15.90 1.59 2.54
C ALA A 92 -16.40 2.15 1.19
N ILE A 93 -16.12 1.43 0.11
CA ILE A 93 -16.58 1.78 -1.24
C ILE A 93 -18.10 1.58 -1.38
N GLN A 94 -18.64 0.45 -0.94
CA GLN A 94 -20.06 0.11 -1.09
C GLN A 94 -20.98 0.93 -0.18
N ALA A 95 -20.53 1.24 1.04
CA ALA A 95 -21.28 2.06 1.99
C ALA A 95 -21.40 3.53 1.56
N SER A 96 -20.84 3.89 0.39
CA SER A 96 -20.89 5.26 -0.16
C SER A 96 -20.33 6.28 0.83
N PHE A 97 -19.22 5.93 1.52
CA PHE A 97 -18.46 6.93 2.27
C PHE A 97 -18.01 8.07 1.34
N GLY A 98 -17.77 9.25 1.91
CA GLY A 98 -17.24 10.38 1.13
C GLY A 98 -15.86 10.04 0.55
N ALA A 99 -15.47 10.77 -0.49
CA ALA A 99 -14.21 10.52 -1.19
C ALA A 99 -13.00 10.61 -0.24
N GLU A 100 -13.04 11.50 0.75
CA GLU A 100 -11.95 11.67 1.73
C GLU A 100 -11.86 10.48 2.70
N GLU A 101 -12.97 9.93 3.18
CA GLU A 101 -12.95 8.76 4.05
C GLU A 101 -12.44 7.50 3.31
N ILE A 102 -12.85 7.32 2.05
CA ILE A 102 -12.33 6.22 1.21
C ILE A 102 -10.84 6.40 0.97
N ARG A 103 -10.40 7.63 0.67
CA ARG A 103 -9.00 7.98 0.50
C ARG A 103 -8.19 7.68 1.76
N GLU A 104 -8.65 8.10 2.93
CA GLU A 104 -7.99 7.85 4.21
C GLU A 104 -7.89 6.33 4.49
N ALA A 105 -8.97 5.58 4.25
CA ALA A 105 -8.97 4.12 4.37
C ALA A 105 -7.93 3.47 3.44
N CYS A 106 -7.92 3.84 2.16
CA CYS A 106 -6.95 3.34 1.18
C CYS A 106 -5.51 3.61 1.63
N ILE A 107 -5.23 4.84 2.08
CA ILE A 107 -3.91 5.25 2.56
C ILE A 107 -3.52 4.45 3.81
N ASN A 108 -4.40 4.32 4.80
CA ASN A 108 -4.11 3.66 6.07
C ASN A 108 -3.87 2.16 5.90
N TYR A 109 -4.72 1.47 5.12
CA TYR A 109 -4.52 0.04 4.86
C TYR A 109 -3.26 -0.23 4.04
N THR A 110 -2.94 0.64 3.08
CA THR A 110 -1.72 0.46 2.30
C THR A 110 -0.47 0.78 3.11
N LYS A 111 -0.52 1.76 4.03
CA LYS A 111 0.53 1.99 5.04
C LYS A 111 0.75 0.75 5.89
N ALA A 112 -0.32 0.10 6.35
CA ALA A 112 -0.22 -1.14 7.13
C ALA A 112 0.46 -2.26 6.33
N LEU A 113 0.02 -2.50 5.08
CA LEU A 113 0.62 -3.50 4.18
C LEU A 113 2.09 -3.19 3.87
N LEU A 114 2.44 -1.91 3.65
CA LEU A 114 3.81 -1.49 3.42
C LEU A 114 4.70 -1.74 4.64
N LEU A 115 4.22 -1.40 5.85
CA LEU A 115 4.95 -1.68 7.10
C LEU A 115 5.18 -3.19 7.32
N LEU A 116 4.20 -4.01 6.95
CA LEU A 116 4.32 -5.47 6.97
C LEU A 116 5.38 -5.93 5.97
N ALA A 117 5.33 -5.44 4.72
CA ALA A 117 6.30 -5.76 3.68
C ALA A 117 7.72 -5.26 3.98
N ASP A 118 7.87 -4.17 4.74
CA ASP A 118 9.15 -3.63 5.21
C ASP A 118 9.79 -4.45 6.33
N LEU A 119 9.01 -5.28 7.03
CA LEU A 119 9.52 -6.03 8.17
C LEU A 119 10.47 -7.15 7.73
N HIS A 120 10.08 -7.92 6.72
CA HIS A 120 10.87 -9.04 6.19
C HIS A 120 10.43 -9.42 4.76
N PRO A 121 11.36 -9.72 3.82
CA PRO A 121 11.01 -10.01 2.42
C PRO A 121 9.97 -11.12 2.23
N SER A 122 10.04 -12.19 3.03
CA SER A 122 9.13 -13.34 2.94
C SER A 122 7.67 -13.04 3.26
N ILE A 123 7.35 -11.86 3.79
CA ILE A 123 5.96 -11.44 3.98
C ILE A 123 5.31 -11.13 2.63
N VAL A 124 6.04 -10.48 1.72
CA VAL A 124 5.53 -10.21 0.36
C VAL A 124 5.26 -11.54 -0.35
N ASP A 125 6.18 -12.49 -0.26
CA ASP A 125 6.00 -13.83 -0.84
C ASP A 125 4.75 -14.51 -0.28
N SER A 126 4.52 -14.46 1.04
CA SER A 126 3.31 -15.03 1.66
C SER A 126 2.04 -14.31 1.23
N PHE A 127 2.07 -12.98 1.08
CA PHE A 127 0.91 -12.19 0.69
C PHE A 127 0.51 -12.47 -0.76
N LEU A 128 1.48 -12.66 -1.65
CA LEU A 128 1.24 -13.02 -3.06
C LEU A 128 0.55 -14.38 -3.24
N LEU A 129 0.65 -15.27 -2.26
CA LEU A 129 -0.07 -16.56 -2.27
C LEU A 129 -1.54 -16.42 -1.87
N THR A 130 -1.98 -15.24 -1.42
CA THR A 130 -3.37 -14.97 -1.05
C THR A 130 -4.15 -14.45 -2.25
N GLU A 131 -5.43 -14.84 -2.37
CA GLU A 131 -6.30 -14.36 -3.44
C GLU A 131 -6.61 -12.85 -3.33
N ASP A 132 -6.54 -12.30 -2.11
CA ASP A 132 -6.97 -10.93 -1.79
C ASP A 132 -5.88 -9.88 -2.04
N PHE A 133 -4.60 -10.24 -1.91
CA PHE A 133 -3.53 -9.24 -1.86
C PHE A 133 -3.39 -8.44 -3.16
N LEU A 134 -3.32 -9.13 -4.31
CA LEU A 134 -3.22 -8.46 -5.61
C LEU A 134 -4.49 -7.66 -5.94
N ASP A 135 -5.65 -8.11 -5.45
CA ASP A 135 -6.90 -7.38 -5.59
C ASP A 135 -6.88 -6.05 -4.83
N ILE A 136 -6.38 -6.06 -3.58
CA ILE A 136 -6.20 -4.84 -2.79
C ILE A 136 -5.25 -3.87 -3.49
N VAL A 137 -4.08 -4.37 -3.93
CA VAL A 137 -3.05 -3.55 -4.59
C VAL A 137 -3.62 -2.92 -5.87
N PHE A 138 -4.29 -3.72 -6.69
CA PHE A 138 -4.94 -3.24 -7.91
C PHE A 138 -5.99 -2.18 -7.59
N THR A 139 -6.93 -2.50 -6.70
CA THR A 139 -8.06 -1.65 -6.32
C THR A 139 -7.58 -0.29 -5.82
N VAL A 140 -6.64 -0.26 -4.87
CA VAL A 140 -6.12 1.00 -4.31
C VAL A 140 -5.34 1.79 -5.35
N TRP A 141 -4.52 1.14 -6.18
CA TRP A 141 -3.75 1.84 -7.21
C TRP A 141 -4.65 2.55 -8.22
N THR A 142 -5.73 1.89 -8.62
CA THR A 142 -6.69 2.36 -9.62
C THR A 142 -7.85 3.17 -9.04
N MET A 143 -7.88 3.39 -7.72
CA MET A 143 -8.95 4.17 -7.11
C MET A 143 -8.82 5.66 -7.45
N ALA A 144 -9.89 6.22 -7.99
CA ALA A 144 -9.98 7.62 -8.37
C ALA A 144 -10.93 8.39 -7.46
N ASP A 145 -10.59 9.65 -7.24
CA ASP A 145 -11.43 10.64 -6.59
C ASP A 145 -12.58 11.01 -7.53
N ILE A 146 -13.78 10.53 -7.19
CA ILE A 146 -14.99 10.67 -8.00
C ILE A 146 -15.50 12.13 -7.99
N GLU A 147 -15.06 12.95 -7.04
CA GLU A 147 -15.48 14.35 -6.93
C GLU A 147 -14.75 15.28 -7.91
N SER A 148 -13.71 14.79 -8.60
CA SER A 148 -13.03 15.55 -9.64
C SER A 148 -13.79 15.46 -10.97
N ASN A 149 -14.61 16.48 -11.25
CA ASN A 149 -15.50 16.51 -12.41
C ASN A 149 -14.79 16.65 -13.78
N ASP A 150 -13.51 17.07 -13.81
CA ASP A 150 -12.82 17.39 -15.07
C ASP A 150 -11.72 16.38 -15.46
N ASP A 151 -11.18 15.60 -14.50
CA ASP A 151 -10.19 14.54 -14.76
C ASP A 151 -10.18 13.52 -13.60
N PRO A 152 -10.13 12.19 -13.84
CA PRO A 152 -10.05 11.21 -12.76
C PRO A 152 -8.75 11.40 -11.97
N LEU A 153 -8.88 11.88 -10.74
CA LEU A 153 -7.75 12.16 -9.86
C LEU A 153 -7.49 10.96 -8.93
N PHE A 154 -6.49 10.14 -9.24
CA PHE A 154 -6.14 8.98 -8.42
C PHE A 154 -5.66 9.36 -7.02
N PHE A 155 -6.02 8.59 -5.99
CA PHE A 155 -5.62 8.88 -4.61
C PHE A 155 -4.08 8.78 -4.44
N MET A 156 -3.45 9.92 -4.12
CA MET A 156 -2.00 10.03 -3.85
C MET A 156 -1.75 10.65 -2.48
N ASP A 157 -0.84 10.08 -1.69
CA ASP A 157 -0.33 10.69 -0.46
C ASP A 157 1.08 11.28 -0.70
N CYS A 158 1.12 12.52 -1.21
CA CYS A 158 2.37 13.26 -1.41
C CYS A 158 2.76 14.11 -0.19
N ALA A 159 1.89 14.21 0.82
CA ALA A 159 2.10 15.04 2.01
C ALA A 159 2.78 14.26 3.17
N GLY A 160 2.77 12.92 3.13
CA GLY A 160 3.39 12.07 4.12
C GLY A 160 4.93 12.16 4.15
N ARG A 161 5.51 12.05 5.35
CA ARG A 161 6.99 12.03 5.58
C ARG A 161 7.72 10.81 4.95
N GLY A 162 7.00 9.89 4.30
CA GLY A 162 7.52 8.62 3.77
C GLY A 162 7.14 8.31 2.32
N GLY A 163 6.55 9.26 1.58
CA GLY A 163 6.07 9.05 0.21
C GLY A 163 4.71 8.35 0.13
N ASP A 164 4.26 8.09 -1.10
CA ASP A 164 2.97 7.46 -1.39
C ASP A 164 3.02 5.95 -1.06
N PRO A 165 2.21 5.45 -0.11
CA PRO A 165 2.36 4.10 0.41
C PRO A 165 2.05 3.02 -0.62
N ILE A 166 1.10 3.27 -1.53
CA ILE A 166 0.78 2.32 -2.60
C ILE A 166 1.92 2.22 -3.61
N LEU A 167 2.53 3.34 -3.99
CA LEU A 167 3.73 3.33 -4.81
C LEU A 167 4.90 2.61 -4.10
N GLY A 168 5.08 2.84 -2.80
CA GLY A 168 6.08 2.14 -2.00
C GLY A 168 5.87 0.62 -1.98
N LEU A 169 4.63 0.17 -1.82
CA LEU A 169 4.27 -1.26 -1.85
C LEU A 169 4.48 -1.86 -3.24
N LEU A 170 4.03 -1.18 -4.30
CA LEU A 170 4.22 -1.61 -5.68
C LEU A 170 5.70 -1.76 -6.02
N ARG A 171 6.55 -0.81 -5.64
CA ARG A 171 8.01 -0.88 -5.84
C ARG A 171 8.63 -2.12 -5.18
N LYS A 172 8.13 -2.54 -4.01
CA LYS A 172 8.60 -3.77 -3.37
C LYS A 172 8.21 -5.01 -4.14
N ILE A 173 6.98 -5.04 -4.66
CA ILE A 173 6.50 -6.15 -5.49
C ILE A 173 7.34 -6.22 -6.76
N ILE A 174 7.45 -5.12 -7.51
CA ILE A 174 8.10 -5.17 -8.82
C ILE A 174 9.64 -5.28 -8.79
N ALA A 175 10.26 -5.04 -7.62
CA ALA A 175 11.71 -5.21 -7.44
C ALA A 175 12.17 -6.67 -7.60
N HIS A 176 11.23 -7.63 -7.54
CA HIS A 176 11.50 -9.05 -7.70
C HIS A 176 10.77 -9.59 -8.95
N PRO A 177 11.44 -10.33 -9.84
CA PRO A 177 10.83 -10.79 -11.10
C PRO A 177 9.55 -11.63 -10.93
N GLU A 178 9.54 -12.58 -10.01
CA GLU A 178 8.38 -13.47 -9.77
C GLU A 178 7.15 -12.68 -9.26
N PRO A 179 7.24 -11.91 -8.16
CA PRO A 179 6.18 -10.99 -7.74
C PRO A 179 5.73 -9.98 -8.81
N ARG A 180 6.67 -9.40 -9.56
CA ARG A 180 6.37 -8.48 -10.66
C ARG A 180 5.49 -9.14 -11.70
N ASP A 181 5.89 -10.32 -12.16
CA ASP A 181 5.20 -11.00 -13.24
C ASP A 181 3.84 -11.54 -12.77
N ALA A 182 3.70 -11.92 -11.49
CA ALA A 182 2.41 -12.25 -10.87
C ALA A 182 1.45 -11.04 -10.84
N LEU A 183 1.93 -9.87 -10.41
CA LEU A 183 1.14 -8.63 -10.43
C LEU A 183 0.70 -8.30 -11.86
N LEU A 184 1.60 -8.41 -12.84
CA LEU A 184 1.28 -8.07 -14.23
C LEU A 184 0.31 -9.07 -14.87
N ALA A 185 0.42 -10.36 -14.58
CA ALA A 185 -0.55 -11.36 -14.98
C ALA A 185 -1.95 -11.04 -14.40
N TYR A 186 -2.01 -10.65 -13.12
CA TYR A 186 -3.27 -10.23 -12.49
C TYR A 186 -3.86 -8.98 -13.14
N VAL A 187 -3.03 -7.95 -13.40
CA VAL A 187 -3.44 -6.72 -14.10
C VAL A 187 -3.99 -7.03 -15.49
N GLU A 188 -3.35 -7.94 -16.23
CA GLU A 188 -3.78 -8.37 -17.57
C GLU A 188 -5.13 -9.09 -17.55
N ASP A 189 -5.37 -9.95 -16.57
CA ASP A 189 -6.63 -10.68 -16.42
C ASP A 189 -7.79 -9.76 -16.01
N ARG A 190 -7.51 -8.75 -15.16
CA ARG A 190 -8.54 -7.83 -14.65
C ARG A 190 -8.85 -6.69 -15.62
N ASN A 191 -7.95 -5.71 -15.69
CA ASN A 191 -8.15 -4.51 -16.49
C ASN A 191 -6.83 -3.74 -16.65
N ILE A 192 -6.02 -4.18 -17.61
CA ILE A 192 -4.74 -3.55 -17.94
C ILE A 192 -4.88 -2.08 -18.34
N GLU A 193 -6.01 -1.70 -18.95
CA GLU A 193 -6.24 -0.33 -19.41
C GLU A 193 -6.43 0.61 -18.21
N LEU A 194 -7.23 0.21 -17.22
CA LEU A 194 -7.40 0.98 -15.99
C LEU A 194 -6.08 1.14 -15.20
N PHE A 195 -5.29 0.07 -15.11
CA PHE A 195 -3.99 0.13 -14.44
C PHE A 195 -3.03 1.10 -15.12
N VAL A 196 -2.95 1.05 -16.46
CA VAL A 196 -2.11 1.95 -17.26
C VAL A 196 -2.59 3.40 -17.14
N VAL A 197 -3.90 3.64 -17.21
CA VAL A 197 -4.49 4.98 -17.00
C VAL A 197 -4.10 5.51 -15.63
N ALA A 198 -4.22 4.71 -14.57
CA ALA A 198 -3.79 5.09 -13.22
C ALA A 198 -2.30 5.45 -13.17
N THR A 199 -1.43 4.65 -13.80
CA THR A 199 0.01 4.93 -13.86
C THR A 199 0.33 6.25 -14.56
N VAL A 200 -0.33 6.54 -15.68
CA VAL A 200 -0.09 7.77 -16.46
C VAL A 200 -0.69 9.00 -15.77
N HIS A 201 -1.92 8.92 -15.27
CA HIS A 201 -2.57 10.05 -14.57
C HIS A 201 -1.87 10.42 -13.26
N ARG A 202 -1.27 9.44 -12.57
CA ARG A 202 -0.42 9.69 -11.40
C ARG A 202 0.86 10.47 -11.73
N ALA A 203 1.35 10.43 -12.97
CA ALA A 203 2.43 11.30 -13.46
C ALA A 203 1.88 12.70 -13.81
N LEU A 204 0.74 12.76 -14.52
CA LEU A 204 0.07 14.01 -14.91
C LEU A 204 -0.31 14.90 -13.71
N ARG A 205 -0.87 14.32 -12.64
CA ARG A 205 -1.36 15.05 -11.47
C ARG A 205 -0.26 15.79 -10.69
N GLN A 206 1.02 15.45 -10.88
CA GLN A 206 2.12 16.21 -10.29
C GLN A 206 2.38 17.53 -11.02
N ASN A 207 2.01 17.63 -12.31
CA ASN A 207 2.32 18.75 -13.19
C ASN A 207 1.76 20.12 -12.70
N PRO A 208 0.54 20.22 -12.14
CA PRO A 208 0.01 21.50 -11.65
C PRO A 208 0.45 21.89 -10.23
N ALA A 209 0.97 20.94 -9.42
CA ALA A 209 1.39 21.21 -8.03
C ALA A 209 2.81 21.84 -7.94
N TYR A 210 3.47 22.07 -9.07
CA TYR A 210 4.87 22.52 -9.20
C TYR A 210 5.13 24.00 -8.87
N ASN A 211 4.21 24.72 -8.23
CA ASN A 211 4.52 26.02 -7.65
C ASN A 211 5.01 25.85 -6.21
N GLY A 212 6.29 25.47 -6.04
CA GLY A 212 6.97 25.50 -4.73
C GLY A 212 7.71 24.23 -4.27
N PHE A 213 8.05 23.32 -5.20
CA PHE A 213 8.89 22.10 -5.04
C PHE A 213 9.13 21.59 -3.60
N PRO A 214 8.12 21.05 -2.91
CA PRO A 214 8.34 20.34 -1.67
C PRO A 214 9.21 19.09 -1.93
N PRO A 215 10.25 18.79 -1.14
CA PRO A 215 11.11 17.61 -1.34
C PRO A 215 10.37 16.26 -1.48
N ALA A 216 9.18 16.15 -0.89
CA ALA A 216 8.33 14.96 -1.00
C ALA A 216 7.81 14.68 -2.42
N VAL A 217 7.58 15.73 -3.21
CA VAL A 217 7.12 15.62 -4.61
C VAL A 217 8.22 15.04 -5.50
N ASN A 218 9.47 15.49 -5.32
CA ASN A 218 10.61 14.94 -6.06
C ASN A 218 10.87 13.46 -5.74
N LEU A 219 10.70 13.06 -4.48
CA LEU A 219 10.80 11.67 -4.07
C LEU A 219 9.72 10.81 -4.74
N TYR A 220 8.47 11.29 -4.74
CA TYR A 220 7.37 10.61 -5.43
C TYR A 220 7.63 10.46 -6.93
N ALA A 221 8.03 11.53 -7.62
CA ALA A 221 8.32 11.51 -9.05
C ALA A 221 9.42 10.49 -9.38
N ARG A 222 10.53 10.52 -8.64
CA ARG A 222 11.64 9.55 -8.77
C ARG A 222 11.16 8.12 -8.56
N ASP A 223 10.34 7.90 -7.55
CA ASP A 223 9.80 6.58 -7.22
C ASP A 223 8.85 6.07 -8.31
N LEU A 224 8.07 6.95 -8.91
CA LEU A 224 7.15 6.63 -10.00
C LEU A 224 7.92 6.27 -11.29
N ILE A 225 9.00 7.01 -11.59
CA ILE A 225 9.90 6.71 -12.72
C ILE A 225 10.58 5.34 -12.51
N ASN A 226 11.12 5.09 -11.31
CA ASN A 226 11.74 3.81 -10.98
C ASN A 226 10.73 2.65 -11.08
N PHE A 227 9.50 2.89 -10.61
CA PHE A 227 8.41 1.94 -10.71
C PHE A 227 8.14 1.57 -12.18
N LEU A 228 7.95 2.56 -13.05
CA LEU A 228 7.73 2.34 -14.47
C LEU A 228 8.90 1.59 -15.13
N ALA A 229 10.14 1.99 -14.83
CA ALA A 229 11.33 1.38 -15.42
C ALA A 229 11.43 -0.12 -15.12
N GLN A 230 11.26 -0.51 -13.85
CA GLN A 230 11.27 -1.91 -13.42
C GLN A 230 10.07 -2.70 -13.94
N MET A 231 8.89 -2.06 -14.05
CA MET A 231 7.71 -2.69 -14.61
C MET A 231 7.91 -3.03 -16.11
N LEU A 232 8.60 -2.18 -16.87
CA LEU A 232 8.90 -2.37 -18.29
C LEU A 232 9.92 -3.49 -18.58
N GLU A 233 10.67 -3.93 -17.56
CA GLU A 233 11.54 -5.11 -17.65
C GLU A 233 10.75 -6.42 -17.82
N SER A 234 9.46 -6.43 -17.43
CA SER A 234 8.61 -7.60 -17.64
C SER A 234 8.41 -7.88 -19.14
N PRO A 235 8.38 -9.15 -19.58
CA PRO A 235 8.23 -9.50 -20.98
C PRO A 235 6.84 -9.19 -21.58
N SER A 236 5.87 -8.65 -20.83
CA SER A 236 4.50 -8.41 -21.30
C SER A 236 4.42 -7.46 -22.52
N PRO A 237 4.06 -7.95 -23.72
CA PRO A 237 3.85 -7.09 -24.88
C PRO A 237 2.55 -6.28 -24.79
N ARG A 238 1.54 -6.83 -24.08
CA ARG A 238 0.24 -6.17 -23.89
C ARG A 238 0.38 -4.92 -23.05
N LEU A 239 1.13 -4.98 -21.94
CA LEU A 239 1.43 -3.84 -21.09
C LEU A 239 2.10 -2.72 -21.89
N ARG A 240 3.16 -3.05 -22.64
CA ARG A 240 3.90 -2.07 -23.45
C ARG A 240 3.00 -1.40 -24.48
N ALA A 241 2.19 -2.18 -25.21
CA ALA A 241 1.25 -1.64 -26.19
C ALA A 241 0.23 -0.69 -25.55
N ARG A 242 -0.27 -1.01 -24.35
CA ARG A 242 -1.22 -0.17 -23.61
C ARG A 242 -0.59 1.11 -23.08
N LEU A 243 0.63 1.03 -22.53
CA LEU A 243 1.40 2.21 -22.12
C LEU A 243 1.63 3.17 -23.30
N VAL A 244 2.04 2.64 -24.47
CA VAL A 244 2.22 3.44 -25.69
C VAL A 244 0.91 4.14 -26.09
N LYS A 245 -0.22 3.41 -26.08
CA LYS A 245 -1.54 3.98 -26.37
C LYS A 245 -1.91 5.11 -25.39
N ALA A 246 -1.47 5.02 -24.13
CA ALA A 246 -1.70 6.02 -23.10
C ALA A 246 -0.64 7.14 -23.09
N ASN A 247 0.19 7.29 -24.12
CA ASN A 247 1.21 8.34 -24.24
C ASN A 247 2.21 8.40 -23.08
N TYR A 248 2.52 7.25 -22.46
CA TYR A 248 3.35 7.23 -21.24
C TYR A 248 4.71 7.93 -21.39
N LEU A 249 5.34 7.85 -22.56
CA LEU A 249 6.64 8.49 -22.82
C LEU A 249 6.58 10.01 -22.71
N THR A 250 5.48 10.61 -23.20
CA THR A 250 5.28 12.05 -23.11
C THR A 250 5.12 12.45 -21.65
N GLU A 251 4.23 11.79 -20.92
CA GLU A 251 3.92 12.17 -19.54
C GLU A 251 5.09 11.95 -18.58
N PHE A 252 5.80 10.82 -18.71
CA PHE A 252 6.99 10.58 -17.90
C PHE A 252 8.19 11.42 -18.37
N GLY A 253 8.25 11.80 -19.65
CA GLY A 253 9.25 12.75 -20.16
C GLY A 253 9.06 14.14 -19.56
N LEU A 254 7.82 14.62 -19.46
CA LEU A 254 7.48 15.86 -18.76
C LEU A 254 7.83 15.76 -17.27
N LEU A 255 7.42 14.68 -16.59
CA LEU A 255 7.75 14.44 -15.19
C LEU A 255 9.28 14.45 -14.92
N LEU A 256 10.06 13.83 -15.81
CA LEU A 256 11.52 13.83 -15.76
C LEU A 256 12.11 15.23 -15.93
N ASN A 257 11.63 15.99 -16.91
CA ASN A 257 12.04 17.37 -17.13
C ASN A 257 11.77 18.21 -15.88
N ASP A 258 10.57 18.11 -15.32
CA ASP A 258 10.17 18.89 -14.15
C ASP A 258 11.01 18.50 -12.91
N THR A 259 11.27 17.21 -12.72
CA THR A 259 12.16 16.73 -11.64
C THR A 259 13.59 17.23 -11.83
N SER A 260 14.08 17.33 -13.07
CA SER A 260 15.43 17.81 -13.36
C SER A 260 15.63 19.30 -13.11
N LEU A 261 14.58 20.11 -13.31
CA LEU A 261 14.60 21.55 -13.03
C LEU A 261 14.51 21.86 -11.53
N ALA A 262 14.08 20.89 -10.72
CA ALA A 262 13.89 21.02 -9.28
C ALA A 262 15.13 20.67 -8.43
N LEU A 263 16.16 20.09 -9.04
CA LEU A 263 17.42 19.65 -8.42
C LEU A 263 18.53 20.68 -8.60
#